data_AF-A0A4Z0W038-F1
#
_entry.id   AF-A0A4Z0W038-F1
#
_cell.length_a   1.000
_cell.length_b   1.000
_cell.length_c   1.000
_cell.angle_alpha   90.00
_cell.angle_beta   90.00
_cell.angle_gamma   90.00
#
_symmetry.space_group_name_H-M   'P 1'
#
loop_
_entity.id
_entity.type
_entity.pdbx_description
1 polymer ?
#
loop_
_entity_poly.entity_id
_entity_poly.type
_entity_poly.pdbx_seq_one_letter_code
_entity_poly.pdbx_strand_id
1 'polypeptide(L)'
;MKKSFLILSIIFIFIFGLSNSFNYGLTIMTDEQVNWALRTGFDSEQFKLYFDLSPNFGEELNMITITDLDLKLADLNDMIGLSAGVLWLNDRPTQDYIDAGENRSAIFANVGFNFHVQNVSAKLGVGYPVSQDFEPTTNIIDYLNLRMTYTVPKPANFIDDLKLQFRFTKLRRDISIFISTPIYE
;
A
#
# COMPACT_ATOMS: atom_id res chain seq x y z
N MET A 1 -7.62 23.49 -3.79
CA MET A 1 -7.91 22.05 -3.87
C MET A 1 -6.82 21.19 -3.18
N LYS A 2 -5.52 21.33 -3.50
CA LYS A 2 -4.43 20.54 -2.87
C LYS A 2 -4.36 20.66 -1.33
N LYS A 3 -4.49 21.87 -0.78
CA LYS A 3 -4.44 22.13 0.68
C LYS A 3 -5.62 21.53 1.45
N SER A 4 -6.82 21.61 0.87
CA SER A 4 -8.05 21.05 1.48
C SER A 4 -8.03 19.53 1.52
N PHE A 5 -7.48 18.88 0.48
CA PHE A 5 -7.28 17.43 0.45
C PHE A 5 -6.25 16.98 1.50
N LEU A 6 -5.10 17.66 1.59
CA LEU A 6 -4.08 17.37 2.61
C LEU A 6 -4.65 17.47 4.04
N ILE A 7 -5.44 18.51 4.33
CA ILE A 7 -6.10 18.69 5.62
C ILE A 7 -7.11 17.57 5.88
N LEU A 8 -7.91 17.17 4.89
CA LEU A 8 -8.83 16.04 5.03
C LEU A 8 -8.11 14.72 5.28
N SER A 9 -6.99 14.46 4.59
CA SER A 9 -6.17 13.27 4.80
C SER A 9 -5.54 13.24 6.19
N ILE A 10 -5.04 14.38 6.69
CA ILE A 10 -4.52 14.50 8.06
C ILE A 10 -5.64 14.24 9.08
N ILE A 11 -6.83 14.82 8.89
CA ILE A 11 -7.97 14.60 9.78
C ILE A 11 -8.40 13.12 9.77
N PHE A 12 -8.41 12.47 8.60
CA PHE A 12 -8.65 11.03 8.50
C PHE A 12 -7.59 10.24 9.28
N ILE A 13 -6.30 10.52 9.08
CA ILE A 13 -5.21 9.86 9.83
C ILE A 13 -5.40 10.04 11.34
N PHE A 14 -5.82 11.21 11.81
CA PHE A 14 -6.09 11.46 13.24
C PHE A 14 -7.33 10.73 13.78
N ILE A 15 -8.44 10.76 13.05
CA ILE A 15 -9.70 10.08 13.47
C ILE A 15 -9.48 8.57 13.54
N PHE A 16 -8.78 8.00 12.56
CA PHE A 16 -8.48 6.56 12.53
C PHE A 16 -7.30 6.18 13.43
N GLY A 17 -6.38 7.11 13.72
CA GLY A 17 -5.26 6.91 14.65
C GLY A 17 -5.68 6.64 16.11
N LEU A 18 -6.92 6.98 16.47
CA LEU A 18 -7.52 6.67 17.77
C LEU A 18 -8.17 5.27 17.84
N SER A 19 -8.12 4.49 16.76
CA SER A 19 -8.66 3.12 16.72
C SER A 19 -7.58 2.06 17.00
N ASN A 20 -7.95 0.97 17.69
CA ASN A 20 -7.08 -0.15 18.06
C ASN A 20 -6.68 -1.06 16.86
N SER A 21 -6.65 -0.55 15.64
CA SER A 21 -6.42 -1.33 14.41
C SER A 21 -5.40 -0.68 13.49
N PHE A 22 -4.45 0.04 14.09
CA PHE A 22 -3.54 0.92 13.38
C PHE A 22 -2.19 0.25 13.08
N ASN A 23 -1.64 0.57 11.92
CA ASN A 23 -0.35 0.10 11.45
C ASN A 23 0.63 1.27 11.42
N TYR A 24 1.85 1.06 11.92
CA TYR A 24 2.94 2.05 11.83
C TYR A 24 4.23 1.35 11.42
N GLY A 25 4.98 1.94 10.50
CA GLY A 25 6.24 1.37 10.07
C GLY A 25 6.97 2.17 9.03
N LEU A 26 7.80 1.46 8.27
CA LEU A 26 8.63 2.01 7.21
C LEU A 26 8.43 1.20 5.93
N THR A 27 8.44 1.91 4.81
CA THR A 27 8.44 1.32 3.47
C THR A 27 9.68 1.78 2.72
N ILE A 28 10.39 0.82 2.14
CA ILE A 28 11.46 1.02 1.17
C ILE A 28 10.81 0.90 -0.20
N MET A 29 10.78 2.02 -0.92
CA MET A 29 10.31 2.10 -2.31
C MET A 29 11.52 1.85 -3.22
N THR A 30 11.44 0.83 -4.06
CA THR A 30 12.59 0.34 -4.86
C THR A 30 12.43 0.60 -6.35
N ASP A 31 12.01 1.81 -6.72
CA ASP A 31 11.99 2.26 -8.12
C ASP A 31 13.44 2.60 -8.57
N GLU A 32 13.67 3.50 -9.53
CA GLU A 32 15.04 3.85 -9.99
C GLU A 32 15.92 4.45 -8.88
N GLN A 33 15.32 5.05 -7.86
CA GLN A 33 15.99 5.48 -6.63
C GLN A 33 15.34 4.84 -5.40
N VAL A 34 16.17 4.44 -4.44
CA VAL A 34 15.71 3.93 -3.15
C VAL A 34 15.20 5.11 -2.32
N ASN A 35 13.90 5.07 -1.99
CA ASN A 35 13.26 6.07 -1.15
C ASN A 35 12.65 5.42 0.09
N TRP A 36 12.66 6.16 1.20
CA TRP A 36 12.09 5.73 2.47
C TRP A 36 10.80 6.48 2.74
N ALA A 37 9.75 5.76 3.12
CA ALA A 37 8.46 6.34 3.48
C ALA A 37 8.05 5.89 4.88
N LEU A 38 7.44 6.79 5.63
CA LEU A 38 6.71 6.46 6.84
C LEU A 38 5.40 5.79 6.42
N ARG A 39 5.19 4.57 6.90
CA ARG A 39 3.97 3.81 6.66
C ARG A 39 3.00 4.01 7.81
N THR A 40 1.76 4.26 7.46
CA THR A 40 0.62 4.32 8.37
C THR A 40 -0.59 3.64 7.73
N GLY A 41 -1.54 3.14 8.51
CA GLY A 41 -2.76 2.62 7.94
C GLY A 41 -3.65 1.88 8.91
N PHE A 42 -4.69 1.28 8.38
CA PHE A 42 -5.73 0.56 9.10
C PHE A 42 -5.91 -0.83 8.49
N ASP A 43 -5.99 -1.85 9.33
CA ASP A 43 -6.21 -3.24 8.92
C ASP A 43 -7.45 -3.77 9.66
N SER A 44 -8.48 -4.15 8.91
CA SER A 44 -9.68 -4.78 9.45
C SER A 44 -10.10 -5.97 8.61
N GLU A 45 -11.03 -6.75 9.13
CA GLU A 45 -11.59 -7.89 8.40
C GLU A 45 -12.27 -7.49 7.08
N GLN A 46 -12.84 -6.30 6.99
CA GLN A 46 -13.63 -5.85 5.84
C GLN A 46 -12.80 -5.04 4.83
N PHE A 47 -11.81 -4.29 5.31
CA PHE A 47 -10.96 -3.48 4.44
C PHE A 47 -9.58 -3.24 5.04
N LYS A 48 -8.63 -2.96 4.15
CA LYS A 48 -7.26 -2.56 4.46
C LYS A 48 -6.97 -1.24 3.78
N LEU A 49 -6.42 -0.29 4.52
CA LEU A 49 -6.04 1.02 4.00
C LEU A 49 -4.63 1.36 4.46
N TYR A 50 -3.70 1.53 3.53
CA TYR A 50 -2.32 1.91 3.84
C TYR A 50 -1.95 3.22 3.15
N PHE A 51 -1.16 4.02 3.86
CA PHE A 51 -0.55 5.24 3.37
C PHE A 51 0.95 5.17 3.61
N ASP A 52 1.74 5.39 2.56
CA ASP A 52 3.18 5.57 2.66
C ASP A 52 3.50 7.04 2.33
N LEU A 53 4.17 7.74 3.24
CA LEU A 53 4.49 9.16 3.14
C LEU A 53 6.01 9.37 3.15
N SER A 54 6.57 9.91 2.08
CA SER A 54 7.98 10.26 2.01
C SER A 54 8.13 11.75 1.68
N PRO A 55 8.64 12.57 2.62
CA PRO A 55 8.94 13.96 2.35
C PRO A 55 10.18 14.04 1.45
N ASN A 56 10.12 14.89 0.44
CA ASN A 56 11.28 15.29 -0.35
C ASN A 56 11.62 16.75 -0.02
N PHE A 57 12.80 16.95 0.54
CA PHE A 57 13.33 18.27 0.90
C PHE A 57 14.18 18.80 -0.27
N GLY A 58 13.50 19.25 -1.33
CA GLY A 58 14.09 20.02 -2.43
C GLY A 58 13.86 21.53 -2.26
N GLU A 59 13.90 22.29 -3.37
CA GLU A 59 13.58 23.73 -3.38
C GLU A 59 12.11 24.03 -2.99
N GLU A 60 11.21 23.07 -3.24
CA GLU A 60 9.83 23.08 -2.75
C GLU A 60 9.55 21.83 -1.92
N LEU A 61 8.75 21.96 -0.85
CA LEU A 61 8.27 20.83 -0.06
C LEU A 61 7.29 20.00 -0.92
N ASN A 62 7.79 18.88 -1.44
CA ASN A 62 7.01 17.90 -2.17
C ASN A 62 6.91 16.60 -1.37
N MET A 63 5.78 15.91 -1.48
CA MET A 63 5.51 14.69 -0.72
C MET A 63 5.14 13.57 -1.68
N ILE A 64 5.91 12.48 -1.65
CA ILE A 64 5.53 11.23 -2.28
C ILE A 64 4.50 10.58 -1.37
N THR A 65 3.38 10.17 -1.96
CA THR A 65 2.31 9.47 -1.25
C THR A 65 1.88 8.23 -2.02
N ILE A 66 1.87 7.07 -1.36
CA ILE A 66 1.17 5.88 -1.84
C ILE A 66 -0.08 5.71 -0.98
N THR A 67 -1.23 5.55 -1.61
CA THR A 67 -2.46 5.14 -0.93
C THR A 67 -2.92 3.80 -1.48
N ASP A 68 -3.16 2.83 -0.62
CA ASP A 68 -3.52 1.46 -0.99
C ASP A 68 -4.76 1.04 -0.21
N LEU A 69 -5.90 1.03 -0.89
CA LEU A 69 -7.18 0.57 -0.36
C LEU A 69 -7.48 -0.81 -0.92
N ASP A 70 -7.84 -1.75 -0.05
CA ASP A 70 -8.34 -3.06 -0.44
C ASP A 70 -9.63 -3.38 0.33
N LEU A 71 -10.68 -3.77 -0.39
CA LEU A 71 -12.00 -4.07 0.13
C LEU A 71 -12.28 -5.55 -0.06
N LYS A 72 -12.63 -6.24 1.03
CA LYS A 72 -13.11 -7.61 0.98
C LYS A 72 -14.47 -7.65 0.28
N LEU A 73 -14.60 -8.53 -0.69
CA LEU A 73 -15.84 -8.74 -1.46
C LEU A 73 -16.59 -9.99 -1.01
N ALA A 74 -15.87 -11.09 -0.77
CA ALA A 74 -16.44 -12.36 -0.36
C ALA A 74 -15.39 -13.27 0.29
N ASP A 75 -15.83 -14.15 1.19
CA ASP A 75 -15.06 -15.33 1.59
C ASP A 75 -15.49 -16.51 0.73
N LEU A 76 -14.52 -17.19 0.10
CA LEU A 76 -14.78 -18.45 -0.61
C LEU A 76 -14.64 -19.63 0.35
N ASN A 77 -13.71 -19.53 1.30
CA ASN A 77 -13.54 -20.41 2.45
C ASN A 77 -12.62 -19.73 3.49
N ASP A 78 -12.30 -20.44 4.57
CA ASP A 78 -11.48 -19.94 5.69
C ASP A 78 -10.06 -19.48 5.30
N MET A 79 -9.54 -19.93 4.15
CA MET A 79 -8.20 -19.60 3.67
C MET A 79 -8.19 -18.70 2.44
N ILE A 80 -9.32 -18.54 1.75
CA ILE A 80 -9.40 -17.86 0.45
C ILE A 80 -10.56 -16.85 0.45
N GLY A 81 -10.23 -15.60 0.18
CA GLY A 81 -11.20 -14.52 -0.02
C GLY A 81 -11.00 -13.80 -1.35
N LEU A 82 -12.02 -13.10 -1.81
CA LEU A 82 -11.97 -12.20 -2.96
C LEU A 82 -11.90 -10.76 -2.44
N SER A 83 -11.01 -9.94 -2.99
CA SER A 83 -10.99 -8.49 -2.73
C SER A 83 -10.81 -7.66 -3.99
N ALA A 84 -11.27 -6.42 -3.93
CA ALA A 84 -11.00 -5.40 -4.93
C ALA A 84 -10.52 -4.12 -4.25
N GLY A 85 -9.65 -3.38 -4.94
CA GLY A 85 -8.96 -2.27 -4.34
C GLY A 85 -8.47 -1.26 -5.35
N VAL A 86 -7.90 -0.18 -4.81
CA VAL A 86 -7.30 0.90 -5.57
C VAL A 86 -5.96 1.24 -4.96
N LEU A 87 -4.92 1.23 -5.79
CA LEU A 87 -3.60 1.75 -5.47
C LEU A 87 -3.44 3.10 -6.17
N TRP A 88 -3.31 4.17 -5.41
CA TRP A 88 -3.04 5.51 -5.91
C TRP A 88 -1.59 5.89 -5.59
N LEU A 89 -0.83 6.13 -6.64
CA LEU A 89 0.56 6.50 -6.63
C LEU A 89 0.66 8.00 -6.95
N ASN A 90 1.24 8.75 -6.02
CA ASN A 90 1.73 10.10 -6.24
C ASN A 90 3.24 10.09 -5.96
N ASP A 91 4.03 9.75 -6.98
CA ASP A 91 5.42 9.30 -6.84
C ASP A 91 6.34 9.73 -8.00
N ARG A 92 7.63 9.38 -7.92
CA ARG A 92 8.65 9.66 -8.94
C ARG A 92 9.37 8.38 -9.31
N PRO A 93 8.79 7.55 -10.20
CA PRO A 93 9.31 6.22 -10.48
C PRO A 93 10.57 6.23 -11.37
N THR A 94 10.77 7.28 -12.18
CA THR A 94 11.87 7.38 -13.15
C THR A 94 12.63 8.69 -13.01
N GLN A 95 13.87 8.72 -13.53
CA GLN A 95 14.75 9.88 -13.51
C GLN A 95 14.12 11.13 -14.16
N ASP A 96 13.29 10.96 -15.20
CA ASP A 96 12.57 12.07 -15.84
C ASP A 96 11.67 12.83 -14.85
N TYR A 97 10.92 12.11 -14.00
CA TYR A 97 10.09 12.74 -12.96
C TYR A 97 10.95 13.37 -11.85
N ILE A 98 12.11 12.78 -11.57
CA ILE A 98 13.04 13.28 -10.56
C ILE A 98 13.65 14.60 -11.01
N ASP A 99 14.15 14.66 -12.24
CA ASP A 99 14.78 15.84 -12.84
C ASP A 99 13.78 16.98 -13.06
N ALA A 100 12.54 16.65 -13.47
CA ALA A 100 11.46 17.63 -13.59
C ALA A 100 10.97 18.16 -12.23
N GLY A 101 11.29 17.48 -11.12
CA GLY A 101 10.76 17.82 -9.81
C GLY A 101 9.25 17.57 -9.68
N GLU A 102 8.66 16.77 -10.57
CA GLU A 102 7.22 16.51 -10.65
C GLU A 102 6.88 15.11 -10.15
N ASN A 103 5.69 14.94 -9.56
CA ASN A 103 5.19 13.63 -9.21
C ASN A 103 4.25 13.13 -10.32
N ARG A 104 4.41 11.87 -10.72
CA ARG A 104 3.37 11.11 -11.41
C ARG A 104 2.15 11.00 -10.50
N SER A 105 0.95 11.08 -11.07
CA SER A 105 -0.29 10.65 -10.39
C SER A 105 -0.93 9.50 -11.16
N ALA A 106 -0.82 8.28 -10.65
CA ALA A 106 -1.36 7.08 -11.29
C ALA A 106 -2.33 6.34 -10.35
N ILE A 107 -3.47 5.93 -10.87
CA ILE A 107 -4.45 5.12 -10.14
C ILE A 107 -4.46 3.73 -10.74
N PHE A 108 -4.47 2.69 -9.91
CA PHE A 108 -4.45 1.30 -10.33
C PHE A 108 -5.57 0.54 -9.60
N ALA A 109 -6.67 0.31 -10.30
CA ALA A 109 -7.79 -0.47 -9.79
C ALA A 109 -7.46 -1.96 -9.93
N ASN A 110 -7.75 -2.76 -8.92
CA ASN A 110 -7.36 -4.16 -8.90
C ASN A 110 -8.41 -5.05 -8.27
N VAL A 111 -8.43 -6.32 -8.67
CA VAL A 111 -9.23 -7.40 -8.10
C VAL A 111 -8.35 -8.64 -7.97
N GLY A 112 -8.52 -9.40 -6.90
CA GLY A 112 -7.70 -10.58 -6.70
C GLY A 112 -8.18 -11.48 -5.58
N PHE A 113 -7.56 -12.64 -5.50
CA PHE A 113 -7.75 -13.59 -4.43
C PHE A 113 -6.73 -13.34 -3.32
N ASN A 114 -7.22 -13.30 -2.09
CA ASN A 114 -6.42 -13.32 -0.89
C ASN A 114 -6.32 -14.75 -0.40
N PHE A 115 -5.12 -15.15 -0.03
CA PHE A 115 -4.78 -16.42 0.56
C PHE A 115 -4.25 -16.17 1.96
N HIS A 116 -4.67 -16.96 2.92
CA HIS A 116 -4.15 -16.93 4.28
C HIS A 116 -3.75 -18.34 4.71
N VAL A 117 -2.46 -18.51 5.01
CA VAL A 117 -1.91 -19.77 5.50
C VAL A 117 -0.94 -19.44 6.64
N GLN A 118 -1.34 -19.78 7.87
CA GLN A 118 -0.55 -19.53 9.08
C GLN A 118 -0.10 -18.05 9.14
N ASN A 119 1.21 -17.83 9.22
CA ASN A 119 1.83 -16.52 9.34
C ASN A 119 1.94 -15.76 8.01
N VAL A 120 1.47 -16.34 6.90
CA VAL A 120 1.56 -15.74 5.56
C VAL A 120 0.17 -15.35 5.08
N SER A 121 0.04 -14.13 4.58
CA SER A 121 -1.10 -13.67 3.79
C SER A 121 -0.60 -13.18 2.43
N ALA A 122 -1.25 -13.59 1.34
CA ALA A 122 -0.89 -13.16 0.00
C ALA A 122 -2.13 -12.75 -0.79
N LYS A 123 -2.03 -11.67 -1.56
CA LYS A 123 -3.00 -11.29 -2.58
C LYS A 123 -2.38 -11.54 -3.94
N LEU A 124 -3.04 -12.33 -4.78
CA LEU A 124 -2.72 -12.47 -6.19
C LEU A 124 -3.91 -12.00 -7.01
N GLY A 125 -3.68 -11.06 -7.91
CA GLY A 125 -4.76 -10.48 -8.68
C GLY A 125 -4.30 -9.84 -9.97
N VAL A 126 -5.28 -9.27 -10.65
CA VAL A 126 -5.08 -8.42 -11.81
C VAL A 126 -5.47 -6.99 -11.43
N GLY A 127 -4.82 -6.02 -12.05
CA GLY A 127 -5.23 -4.64 -11.97
C GLY A 127 -4.94 -3.89 -13.24
N TYR A 128 -5.57 -2.74 -13.34
CA TYR A 128 -5.63 -1.93 -14.54
C TYR A 128 -5.29 -0.48 -14.18
N PRO A 129 -4.32 0.14 -14.85
CA PRO A 129 -4.04 1.56 -14.68
C PRO A 129 -5.23 2.38 -15.19
N VAL A 130 -5.79 3.20 -14.31
CA VAL A 130 -6.86 4.15 -14.63
C VAL A 130 -6.19 5.51 -14.91
N SER A 131 -5.53 5.62 -16.06
CA SER A 131 -4.99 6.89 -16.58
C SER A 131 -5.44 7.13 -18.02
N GLN A 132 -5.52 8.40 -18.41
CA GLN A 132 -5.90 8.76 -19.79
C GLN A 132 -4.83 8.35 -20.81
N ASP A 133 -3.57 8.26 -20.37
CA ASP A 133 -2.42 7.93 -21.22
C ASP A 133 -2.05 6.44 -21.18
N PHE A 134 -2.89 5.58 -20.58
CA PHE A 134 -2.59 4.14 -20.55
C PHE A 134 -2.92 3.48 -21.88
N GLU A 135 -1.90 2.91 -22.53
CA GLU A 135 -2.06 2.05 -23.69
C GLU A 135 -2.15 0.58 -23.25
N PRO A 136 -3.25 -0.14 -23.59
CA PRO A 136 -3.39 -1.55 -23.26
C PRO A 136 -2.24 -2.38 -23.85
N THR A 137 -1.63 -3.22 -23.03
CA THR A 137 -0.55 -4.11 -23.45
C THR A 137 -1.06 -5.54 -23.59
N THR A 138 -0.38 -6.35 -24.41
CA THR A 138 -0.62 -7.80 -24.51
C THR A 138 0.14 -8.62 -23.47
N ASN A 139 1.00 -7.98 -22.66
CA ASN A 139 1.83 -8.67 -21.68
C ASN A 139 1.09 -8.78 -20.35
N ILE A 140 0.71 -10.00 -19.96
CA ILE A 140 -0.08 -10.25 -18.74
C ILE A 140 0.61 -9.77 -17.46
N ILE A 141 1.96 -9.71 -17.45
CA ILE A 141 2.73 -9.23 -16.30
C ILE A 141 2.40 -7.76 -15.99
N ASP A 142 1.99 -6.98 -16.99
CA ASP A 142 1.66 -5.56 -16.81
C ASP A 142 0.37 -5.35 -16.03
N TYR A 143 -0.46 -6.39 -15.90
CA TYR A 143 -1.69 -6.37 -15.12
C TYR A 143 -1.52 -7.08 -13.78
N LEU A 144 -0.40 -7.77 -13.52
CA LEU A 144 -0.23 -8.57 -12.31
C LEU A 144 -0.11 -7.68 -11.07
N ASN A 145 -0.86 -8.04 -10.03
CA ASN A 145 -0.76 -7.47 -8.70
C ASN A 145 -0.49 -8.59 -7.69
N LEU A 146 0.66 -8.50 -7.00
CA LEU A 146 1.04 -9.39 -5.94
C LEU A 146 1.32 -8.59 -4.67
N ARG A 147 0.74 -9.02 -3.56
CA ARG A 147 1.08 -8.53 -2.22
C ARG A 147 1.30 -9.71 -1.31
N MET A 148 2.44 -9.82 -0.66
CA MET A 148 2.71 -10.88 0.30
C MET A 148 3.06 -10.24 1.64
N THR A 149 2.48 -10.75 2.71
CA THR A 149 2.71 -10.29 4.08
C THR A 149 3.07 -11.49 4.93
N TYR A 150 4.19 -11.41 5.62
CA TYR A 150 4.62 -12.37 6.62
C TYR A 150 4.52 -11.73 8.00
N THR A 151 3.82 -12.39 8.92
CA THR A 151 3.69 -11.99 10.32
C THR A 151 4.71 -12.77 11.14
N VAL A 152 5.66 -12.08 11.75
CA VAL A 152 6.72 -12.70 12.54
C VAL A 152 6.08 -13.34 13.79
N PRO A 153 6.37 -14.63 14.09
CA PRO A 153 5.89 -15.26 15.31
C PRO A 153 6.25 -14.44 16.55
N LYS A 154 5.24 -14.11 17.37
CA LYS A 154 5.43 -13.28 18.55
C LYS A 154 6.23 -14.00 19.64
N PRO A 155 7.21 -13.35 20.28
CA PRO A 155 7.69 -13.74 21.60
C PRO A 155 6.56 -13.59 22.63
N ALA A 156 6.60 -14.37 23.72
CA ALA A 156 5.52 -14.47 24.71
C ALA A 156 5.06 -13.13 25.36
N ASN A 157 5.87 -12.07 25.30
CA ASN A 157 5.61 -10.79 25.97
C ASN A 157 5.33 -9.63 25.00
N PHE A 158 5.12 -9.90 23.70
CA PHE A 158 4.91 -8.85 22.70
C PHE A 158 3.44 -8.76 22.32
N ILE A 159 2.86 -7.55 22.40
CA ILE A 159 1.42 -7.31 22.18
C ILE A 159 1.13 -7.20 20.67
N ASP A 160 1.95 -6.42 19.96
CA ASP A 160 1.71 -6.12 18.55
C ASP A 160 2.31 -7.17 17.59
N ASP A 161 1.80 -7.22 16.36
CA ASP A 161 2.34 -8.04 15.28
C ASP A 161 3.43 -7.27 14.53
N LEU A 162 4.62 -7.87 14.41
CA LEU A 162 5.65 -7.40 13.47
C LEU A 162 5.41 -8.05 12.10
N LYS A 163 5.25 -7.23 11.06
CA LYS A 163 4.94 -7.68 9.71
C LYS A 163 6.01 -7.22 8.71
N LEU A 164 6.34 -8.11 7.79
CA LEU A 164 7.12 -7.84 6.58
C LEU A 164 6.18 -7.96 5.39
N GLN A 165 6.10 -6.93 4.54
CA GLN A 165 5.26 -6.95 3.35
C GLN A 165 6.08 -6.66 2.10
N PHE A 166 5.81 -7.43 1.05
CA PHE A 166 6.28 -7.19 -0.30
C PHE A 166 5.09 -6.83 -1.19
N ARG A 167 5.18 -5.70 -1.90
CA ARG A 167 4.22 -5.28 -2.91
C ARG A 167 4.90 -5.33 -4.27
N PHE A 168 4.26 -5.96 -5.23
CA PHE A 168 4.70 -5.98 -6.62
C PHE A 168 3.51 -5.71 -7.54
N THR A 169 3.64 -4.63 -8.29
CA THR A 169 2.76 -4.29 -9.41
C THR A 169 3.62 -3.88 -10.59
N LYS A 170 3.01 -3.71 -11.76
CA LYS A 170 3.70 -3.10 -12.91
C LYS A 170 4.29 -1.73 -12.60
N LEU A 171 3.59 -0.94 -11.77
CA LEU A 171 3.92 0.46 -11.54
C LEU A 171 4.92 0.69 -10.39
N ARG A 172 5.12 -0.31 -9.52
CA ARG A 172 5.89 -0.16 -8.29
C ARG A 172 6.25 -1.49 -7.63
N ARG A 173 7.40 -1.50 -6.94
CA ARG A 173 7.89 -2.58 -6.07
C ARG A 173 8.30 -1.98 -4.73
N ASP A 174 7.72 -2.50 -3.65
CA ASP A 174 7.95 -1.99 -2.30
C ASP A 174 8.22 -3.11 -1.30
N ILE A 175 9.06 -2.82 -0.32
CA ILE A 175 9.29 -3.65 0.86
C ILE A 175 8.91 -2.83 2.09
N SER A 176 8.00 -3.31 2.92
CA SER A 176 7.61 -2.65 4.16
C SER A 176 7.91 -3.51 5.37
N ILE A 177 8.32 -2.87 6.45
CA ILE A 177 8.37 -3.42 7.80
C ILE A 177 7.48 -2.56 8.70
N PHE A 178 6.51 -3.16 9.37
CA PHE A 178 5.56 -2.41 10.19
C PHE A 178 5.04 -3.23 11.36
N ILE A 179 4.64 -2.50 12.40
CA ILE A 179 3.95 -3.01 13.55
C ILE A 179 2.46 -2.78 13.32
N SER A 180 1.65 -3.78 13.65
CA SER A 180 0.20 -3.68 13.66
C SER A 180 -0.35 -4.18 14.97
N THR A 181 -1.44 -3.60 15.44
CA THR A 181 -2.23 -4.17 16.53
C THR A 181 -2.60 -5.63 16.24
N PRO A 182 -2.67 -6.49 17.29
CA PRO A 182 -2.98 -7.91 17.13
C PRO A 182 -4.29 -8.15 16.37
N ILE A 183 -4.26 -9.08 15.42
CA ILE A 183 -5.47 -9.56 14.71
C ILE A 183 -6.27 -10.54 15.59
N TYR A 184 -5.66 -11.11 16.63
CA TYR A 184 -6.28 -12.11 17.52
C TYR A 184 -6.01 -11.78 19.00
N GLU A 185 -7.08 -11.71 19.79
CA GLU A 185 -7.08 -11.97 21.24
C GLU A 185 -7.52 -13.41 21.50
#